data_AF-A0A3N0EK05-F1
#
_entry.id   AF-A0A3N0EK05-F1
#
_cell.length_a   1.000
_cell.length_b   1.000
_cell.length_c   1.000
_cell.angle_alpha   90.00
_cell.angle_beta   90.00
_cell.angle_gamma   90.00
#
_symmetry.space_group_name_H-M   'P 1'
#
loop_
_entity.id
_entity.type
_entity.pdbx_description
1 polymer ?
#
loop_
_entity_poly.entity_id
_entity_poly.type
_entity_poly.pdbx_seq_one_letter_code
_entity_poly.pdbx_strand_id
1 'polypeptide(L)'
;MQDINQIVCNYIYTTWIKPWLAEGKKLAEFSRKHNIEAKVVRKITSPNGYRIPLETLDKLCEARGISLLSFFKDLEKYTNSQK
;
A
#
# COMPACT_ATOMS: atom_id res chain seq x y z
N MET A 1 18.61 5.33 -8.55
CA MET A 1 18.07 5.48 -7.18
C MET A 1 16.63 5.01 -7.21
N GLN A 2 16.24 4.07 -6.34
CA GLN A 2 14.83 3.69 -6.23
C GLN A 2 14.06 4.87 -5.60
N ASP A 3 12.98 5.28 -6.24
CA ASP A 3 12.13 6.35 -5.73
C ASP A 3 11.38 5.86 -4.49
N ILE A 4 11.39 6.64 -3.40
CA ILE A 4 10.73 6.25 -2.15
C ILE A 4 9.23 5.98 -2.35
N ASN A 5 8.58 6.67 -3.28
CA ASN A 5 7.17 6.43 -3.59
C ASN A 5 6.98 5.06 -4.25
N GLN A 6 7.92 4.62 -5.09
CA GLN A 6 7.90 3.27 -5.66
C GLN A 6 8.10 2.20 -4.58
N ILE A 7 9.00 2.41 -3.62
CA ILE A 7 9.22 1.47 -2.51
C ILE A 7 7.94 1.34 -1.68
N VAL A 8 7.32 2.47 -1.32
CA VAL A 8 6.04 2.51 -0.59
C VAL A 8 4.93 1.80 -1.38
N CYS A 9 4.80 2.08 -2.67
CA CYS A 9 3.80 1.43 -3.52
C CYS A 9 4.03 -0.09 -3.61
N ASN A 10 5.29 -0.51 -3.77
CA ASN A 10 5.65 -1.93 -3.83
C ASN A 10 5.42 -2.64 -2.50
N TYR A 11 5.72 -2.02 -1.37
CA TYR A 11 5.41 -2.56 -0.05
C TYR A 11 3.89 -2.77 0.10
N ILE A 12 3.09 -1.73 -0.17
CA ILE A 12 1.63 -1.86 -0.11
C ILE A 12 1.14 -2.94 -1.07
N TYR A 13 1.65 -2.97 -2.30
CA TYR A 13 1.26 -3.97 -3.26
C TYR A 13 1.58 -5.38 -2.78
N THR A 14 2.81 -5.63 -2.32
CA THR A 14 3.28 -6.97 -1.95
C THR A 14 2.71 -7.46 -0.62
N THR A 15 2.63 -6.58 0.39
CA THR A 15 2.16 -6.94 1.72
C THR A 15 0.65 -6.90 1.84
N TRP A 16 -0.04 -6.04 1.09
CA TRP A 16 -1.48 -5.82 1.26
C TRP A 16 -2.31 -6.30 0.08
N ILE A 17 -1.94 -5.94 -1.14
CA ILE A 17 -2.76 -6.21 -2.33
C ILE A 17 -2.54 -7.64 -2.84
N LYS A 18 -1.28 -8.10 -2.92
CA LYS A 18 -0.91 -9.43 -3.41
C LYS A 18 -1.56 -10.56 -2.60
N PRO A 19 -1.54 -10.58 -1.25
CA PRO A 19 -2.26 -11.61 -0.50
C PRO A 19 -3.77 -11.50 -0.69
N TRP A 20 -4.31 -10.28 -0.79
CA TRP A 20 -5.74 -10.06 -1.05
C TRP A 20 -6.18 -10.65 -2.40
N LEU A 21 -5.38 -10.46 -3.45
CA LEU A 21 -5.60 -11.05 -4.76
C LEU A 21 -5.43 -12.58 -4.75
N ALA A 22 -4.47 -13.09 -3.97
CA ALA A 22 -4.25 -14.52 -3.81
C ALA A 22 -5.44 -15.22 -3.12
N GLU A 23 -6.16 -14.53 -2.24
CA GLU A 23 -7.42 -14.99 -1.65
C GLU A 23 -8.62 -14.97 -2.65
N GLY A 24 -8.39 -14.64 -3.92
CA GLY A 24 -9.43 -14.55 -4.95
C GLY A 24 -10.29 -13.28 -4.87
N LYS A 25 -9.91 -12.31 -4.03
CA LYS A 25 -10.66 -11.05 -3.87
C LYS A 25 -10.22 -10.02 -4.92
N LYS A 26 -11.15 -9.17 -5.33
CA LYS A 26 -10.90 -8.15 -6.38
C LYS A 26 -10.32 -6.86 -5.80
N LEU A 27 -9.61 -6.09 -6.63
CA LEU A 27 -9.13 -4.74 -6.29
C LEU A 27 -10.27 -3.77 -5.92
N ALA A 28 -11.45 -3.94 -6.52
CA ALA A 28 -12.63 -3.15 -6.19
C ALA A 28 -13.07 -3.36 -4.73
N GLU A 29 -13.03 -4.61 -4.25
CA GLU A 29 -13.35 -4.97 -2.87
C GLU A 29 -12.29 -4.45 -1.91
N PHE A 30 -11.01 -4.47 -2.30
CA PHE A 30 -9.93 -3.83 -1.55
C PHE A 30 -10.20 -2.33 -1.37
N SER A 31 -10.57 -1.65 -2.45
CA SER A 31 -10.87 -0.21 -2.42
C SER A 31 -12.01 0.11 -1.46
N ARG A 32 -13.10 -0.65 -1.54
CA ARG A 32 -14.28 -0.52 -0.66
C ARG A 32 -13.94 -0.79 0.80
N LYS A 33 -13.22 -1.88 1.07
CA LYS A 33 -12.87 -2.28 2.44
C LYS A 33 -11.89 -1.30 3.09
N HIS A 34 -10.97 -0.75 2.31
CA HIS A 34 -9.97 0.19 2.79
C HIS A 34 -10.39 1.67 2.70
N ASN A 35 -11.66 1.93 2.38
CA ASN A 35 -12.22 3.27 2.22
C ASN A 35 -11.37 4.23 1.36
N ILE A 36 -10.79 3.68 0.28
CA ILE A 36 -9.99 4.44 -0.67
C ILE A 36 -10.59 4.34 -2.07
N GLU A 37 -10.39 5.39 -2.86
CA GLU A 37 -10.87 5.41 -4.23
C GLU A 37 -10.15 4.35 -5.07
N ALA A 38 -10.88 3.63 -5.92
CA ALA A 38 -10.31 2.61 -6.81
C ALA A 38 -9.21 3.19 -7.74
N LYS A 39 -9.27 4.48 -8.04
CA LYS A 39 -8.22 5.20 -8.78
C LYS A 39 -6.88 5.20 -8.02
N VAL A 40 -6.91 5.30 -6.68
CA VAL A 40 -5.72 5.27 -5.83
C VAL A 40 -5.11 3.87 -5.83
N VAL A 41 -5.93 2.83 -5.65
CA VAL A 41 -5.45 1.44 -5.71
C VAL A 41 -4.78 1.14 -7.04
N ARG A 42 -5.41 1.56 -8.16
CA ARG A 42 -4.82 1.41 -9.50
C ARG A 42 -3.48 2.15 -9.65
N LYS A 43 -3.37 3.34 -9.05
CA LYS A 43 -2.12 4.12 -9.04
C LYS A 43 -1.02 3.43 -8.21
N ILE A 44 -1.37 2.85 -7.07
CA ILE A 44 -0.43 2.09 -6.22
C ILE A 44 0.07 0.83 -6.95
N THR A 45 -0.80 0.16 -7.69
CA THR A 45 -0.44 -1.01 -8.52
C THR A 45 0.29 -0.64 -9.81
N SER A 46 0.44 0.64 -10.12
CA SER A 46 1.04 1.09 -11.37
C SER A 46 2.56 0.93 -11.32
N PRO A 47 3.22 0.43 -12.39
CA PRO A 47 4.66 0.21 -12.42
C PRO A 47 5.48 1.49 -12.22
N ASN A 48 4.92 2.66 -12.51
CA ASN A 48 5.59 3.95 -12.32
C ASN A 48 5.57 4.43 -10.87
N GLY A 49 4.82 3.76 -9.98
CA GLY A 49 4.54 4.24 -8.64
C GLY A 49 3.66 5.50 -8.64
N TYR A 50 3.22 5.90 -7.46
CA TYR A 50 2.44 7.12 -7.27
C TYR A 50 2.81 7.75 -5.93
N ARG A 51 2.85 9.09 -5.91
CA ARG A 51 3.04 9.86 -4.68
C ARG A 51 1.76 9.83 -3.86
N ILE A 52 1.69 8.90 -2.90
CA ILE A 52 0.54 8.75 -2.00
C ILE A 52 0.55 9.92 -1.00
N PRO A 53 -0.54 10.71 -0.92
CA PRO A 53 -0.69 11.70 0.15
C PRO A 53 -0.71 11.02 1.51
N LEU A 54 -0.14 11.66 2.55
CA LEU A 54 -0.17 11.12 3.91
C LEU A 54 -1.60 10.87 4.41
N GLU A 55 -2.56 11.74 4.06
CA GLU A 55 -3.97 11.53 4.39
C GLU A 55 -4.54 10.22 3.81
N THR A 56 -4.15 9.87 2.58
CA THR A 56 -4.59 8.62 1.95
C THR A 56 -3.93 7.41 2.58
N LEU A 57 -2.65 7.55 2.98
CA LEU A 57 -1.92 6.53 3.70
C LEU A 57 -2.52 6.30 5.10
N ASP A 58 -2.91 7.38 5.77
CA ASP A 58 -3.55 7.35 7.08
C ASP A 58 -4.87 6.57 7.03
N LYS A 59 -5.77 6.91 6.10
CA LYS A 59 -7.02 6.16 5.85
C LYS A 59 -6.79 4.68 5.56
N LEU A 60 -5.75 4.36 4.78
CA LEU A 60 -5.34 2.99 4.48
C LEU A 60 -4.91 2.22 5.74
N CYS A 61 -4.18 2.90 6.63
CA CYS A 61 -3.72 2.38 7.91
C CYS A 61 -4.89 2.21 8.89
N GLU A 62 -5.76 3.21 9.00
CA GLU A 62 -6.98 3.18 9.82
C GLU A 62 -7.89 2.01 9.43
N ALA A 63 -8.11 1.79 8.13
CA ALA A 63 -8.93 0.68 7.67
C ALA A 63 -8.34 -0.71 7.95
N ARG A 64 -7.05 -0.78 8.30
CA ARG A 64 -6.36 -1.99 8.78
C ARG A 64 -6.21 -2.03 10.30
N GLY A 65 -6.59 -0.99 11.02
CA GLY A 65 -6.36 -0.87 12.46
C GLY A 65 -4.88 -0.73 12.82
N ILE A 66 -4.05 -0.22 11.90
CA ILE A 66 -2.62 0.04 12.15
C ILE A 66 -2.38 1.55 12.22
N SER A 67 -1.37 1.97 12.99
CA SER A 67 -0.94 3.37 13.00
C SER A 67 0.03 3.66 11.86
N LEU A 68 0.12 4.93 11.44
CA LEU A 68 1.16 5.39 10.51
C LEU A 68 2.57 5.03 10.99
N LEU A 69 2.83 5.13 12.30
CA LEU A 69 4.12 4.75 12.88
C LEU A 69 4.42 3.26 12.65
N SER A 70 3.44 2.38 12.87
CA SER A 70 3.58 0.95 12.61
C SER A 70 3.86 0.68 11.13
N PHE A 71 3.14 1.37 10.25
CA PHE A 71 3.36 1.30 8.80
C PHE A 71 4.80 1.64 8.43
N PHE A 72 5.34 2.76 8.90
CA PHE A 72 6.71 3.17 8.58
C PHE A 72 7.76 2.19 9.14
N LYS A 73 7.53 1.63 10.34
CA LYS A 73 8.41 0.58 10.88
C LYS A 73 8.43 -0.67 10.01
N ASP A 74 7.28 -1.09 9.49
CA ASP A 74 7.22 -2.26 8.62
C ASP A 74 7.78 -1.98 7.23
N LEU A 75 7.63 -0.75 6.72
CA LEU A 75 8.27 -0.28 5.49
C LEU A 75 9.80 -0.29 5.62
N GLU A 76 10.34 0.18 6.75
CA GLU A 76 11.77 0.15 7.04
C GLU A 76 12.31 -1.29 7.03
N LYS A 77 11.63 -2.21 7.72
CA LYS A 77 11.97 -3.65 7.69
C LYS A 77 11.93 -4.21 6.27
N TYR A 78 10.90 -3.91 5.50
CA TYR A 78 10.78 -4.34 4.10
C TYR A 78 11.96 -3.85 3.27
N THR A 79 12.35 -2.58 3.43
CA THR A 79 13.47 -1.98 2.70
C THR A 79 14.80 -2.61 3.08
N ASN A 80 15.00 -2.93 4.37
CA ASN A 80 16.19 -3.61 4.86
C ASN A 80 16.28 -5.07 4.41
N SER A 81 15.15 -5.77 4.26
CA SER A 81 15.10 -7.15 3.73
C SER A 81 15.31 -7.25 2.21
N GLN A 82 15.36 -6.13 1.50
CA GLN A 82 15.65 -6.07 0.05
C GLN A 82 17.09 -5.58 -0.23
N LYS A 83 17.86 -5.27 0.81
CA LYS A 83 19.28 -4.90 0.77
C LYS A 83 20.14 -6.13 1.01
#